data_AF-K4KB75-F1
#
_entry.id   AF-K4KB75-F1
#
_cell.length_a   1.000
_cell.length_b   1.000
_cell.length_c   1.000
_cell.angle_alpha   90.00
_cell.angle_beta   90.00
_cell.angle_gamma   90.00
#
_symmetry.space_group_name_H-M   'P 1'
#
loop_
_entity.id
_entity.type
_entity.pdbx_description
1 polymer ?
#
loop_
_entity_poly.entity_id
_entity_poly.type
_entity_poly.pdbx_seq_one_letter_code
_entity_poly.pdbx_strand_id
1 'polypeptide(L)'
;GTHVWIDHCTFEEYPLIEVDIKRSSYAVTLSWNRFENAQTGILFGLEPNIFVDTAQTLTMHHNYFANMEARGVLARHGKLHVYNNYYE
;
A
#
# COMPACT_ATOMS: atom_id res chain seq x y z
N GLY A 1 -6.73 7.98 -8.59
CA GLY A 1 -7.75 7.14 -9.25
C GLY A 1 -8.82 6.75 -8.24
N THR A 2 -9.97 6.28 -8.68
CA THR A 2 -11.03 5.82 -7.77
C THR A 2 -11.53 4.45 -8.21
N HIS A 3 -11.93 3.59 -7.29
CA HIS A 3 -12.43 2.24 -7.59
C HIS A 3 -11.38 1.41 -8.33
N VAL A 4 -10.25 1.19 -7.65
CA VAL A 4 -9.10 0.43 -8.19
C VAL A 4 -8.96 -0.87 -7.40
N TRP A 5 -8.81 -1.99 -8.10
CA TRP A 5 -8.55 -3.29 -7.52
C TRP A 5 -7.27 -3.88 -8.11
N ILE A 6 -6.30 -4.20 -7.25
CA ILE A 6 -5.06 -4.88 -7.62
C ILE A 6 -5.06 -6.22 -6.89
N ASP A 7 -5.07 -7.30 -7.66
CA ASP A 7 -5.31 -8.65 -7.17
C ASP A 7 -4.38 -9.66 -7.84
N HIS A 8 -3.89 -10.64 -7.06
CA HIS A 8 -3.03 -11.73 -7.54
C HIS A 8 -1.80 -11.28 -8.35
N CYS A 9 -1.22 -10.13 -8.00
CA CYS A 9 0.00 -9.62 -8.61
C CYS A 9 1.23 -9.93 -7.73
N THR A 10 2.39 -10.08 -8.36
CA THR A 10 3.70 -10.14 -7.68
C THR A 10 4.48 -8.87 -8.01
N PHE A 11 4.98 -8.20 -6.98
CA PHE A 11 5.95 -7.12 -7.04
C PHE A 11 7.26 -7.69 -6.47
N GLU A 12 8.29 -7.84 -7.33
CA GLU A 12 9.44 -8.73 -7.05
C GLU A 12 10.70 -8.01 -6.57
N GLU A 13 11.04 -6.84 -7.12
CA GLU A 13 12.18 -6.05 -6.68
C GLU A 13 12.02 -4.60 -7.12
N TYR A 14 12.08 -3.66 -6.17
CA TYR A 14 12.12 -2.24 -6.45
C TYR A 14 12.85 -1.49 -5.34
N PRO A 15 13.82 -0.59 -5.65
CA PRO A 15 14.70 -0.02 -4.63
C PRO A 15 14.01 0.86 -3.59
N LEU A 16 12.78 1.30 -3.83
CA LEU A 16 12.05 2.21 -2.96
C LEU A 16 10.66 1.67 -2.61
N ILE A 17 9.62 2.20 -3.26
CA ILE A 17 8.21 1.91 -2.99
C ILE A 17 7.56 1.24 -4.20
N GLU A 18 6.96 0.07 -4.01
CA GLU A 18 6.35 -0.71 -5.10
C GLU A 18 4.98 -0.16 -5.53
N VAL A 19 4.11 0.15 -4.57
CA VAL A 19 2.76 0.68 -4.83
C VAL A 19 2.51 1.97 -4.08
N ASP A 20 2.01 2.98 -4.78
CA ASP A 20 1.84 4.33 -4.25
C ASP A 20 0.42 4.86 -4.46
N ILE A 21 -0.30 5.11 -3.36
CA ILE A 21 -1.71 5.54 -3.34
C ILE A 21 -1.76 6.97 -2.79
N LYS A 22 -1.79 7.94 -3.70
CA LYS A 22 -1.69 9.38 -3.40
C LYS A 22 -2.84 10.20 -4.00
N ARG A 23 -2.85 11.51 -3.66
CA ARG A 23 -3.66 12.56 -4.32
C ARG A 23 -5.14 12.19 -4.42
N SER A 24 -5.80 12.00 -3.28
CA SER A 24 -7.23 11.69 -3.19
C SER A 24 -7.66 10.43 -3.90
N SER A 25 -6.74 9.47 -4.06
CA SER A 25 -7.14 8.14 -4.50
C SER A 25 -7.91 7.43 -3.39
N TYR A 26 -9.12 6.98 -3.69
CA TYR A 26 -10.04 6.34 -2.74
C TYR A 26 -10.73 5.13 -3.37
N ALA A 27 -11.31 4.26 -2.53
CA ALA A 27 -11.87 2.98 -2.92
C ALA A 27 -10.82 2.11 -3.63
N VAL A 28 -9.66 1.97 -2.99
CA VAL A 28 -8.58 1.08 -3.45
C VAL A 28 -8.60 -0.22 -2.64
N THR A 29 -8.55 -1.36 -3.32
CA THR A 29 -8.38 -2.68 -2.70
C THR A 29 -7.12 -3.33 -3.23
N LEU A 30 -6.27 -3.80 -2.31
CA LEU A 30 -5.12 -4.66 -2.60
C LEU A 30 -5.38 -6.02 -1.96
N SER A 31 -5.51 -7.08 -2.77
CA SER A 31 -5.76 -8.43 -2.28
C SER A 31 -4.91 -9.52 -2.92
N TRP A 32 -4.53 -10.54 -2.15
CA TRP A 32 -3.82 -11.71 -2.67
C TRP A 32 -2.53 -11.38 -3.46
N ASN A 33 -1.90 -10.24 -3.19
CA ASN A 33 -0.65 -9.85 -3.84
C ASN A 33 0.57 -10.29 -3.04
N ARG A 34 1.72 -10.36 -3.70
CA ARG A 34 3.05 -10.54 -3.09
C ARG A 34 3.89 -9.29 -3.31
N PHE A 35 4.47 -8.76 -2.24
CA PHE A 35 5.37 -7.60 -2.22
C PHE A 35 6.72 -8.06 -1.67
N GLU A 36 7.77 -7.98 -2.48
CA GLU A 36 9.05 -8.64 -2.20
C GLU A 36 10.24 -7.74 -2.56
N ASN A 37 11.30 -7.77 -1.73
CA ASN A 37 12.60 -7.13 -2.01
C ASN A 37 12.52 -5.63 -2.35
N ALA A 38 11.93 -4.86 -1.45
CA ALA A 38 11.82 -3.41 -1.59
C ALA A 38 12.09 -2.67 -0.28
N GLN A 39 12.34 -1.37 -0.34
CA GLN A 39 12.44 -0.59 0.89
C GLN A 39 11.09 -0.54 1.62
N THR A 40 10.01 -0.33 0.87
CA THR A 40 8.65 -0.34 1.40
C THR A 40 7.67 -0.88 0.36
N GLY A 41 6.77 -1.78 0.75
CA GLY A 41 5.80 -2.35 -0.21
C GLY A 41 4.80 -1.30 -0.68
N ILE A 42 4.06 -0.70 0.26
CA ILE A 42 2.99 0.25 -0.06
C ILE A 42 3.19 1.59 0.64
N LEU A 43 3.07 2.67 -0.13
CA LEU A 43 2.86 4.01 0.40
C LEU A 43 1.39 4.42 0.25
N PHE A 44 0.74 4.72 1.37
CA PHE A 44 -0.62 5.25 1.42
C PHE A 44 -0.59 6.67 1.98
N GLY A 45 -0.73 7.66 1.09
CA GLY A 45 -0.74 9.09 1.44
C GLY A 45 0.60 9.82 1.22
N LEU A 46 0.50 11.10 0.86
CA LEU A 46 1.65 12.00 0.72
C LEU A 46 2.20 12.44 2.08
N GLU A 47 3.40 13.03 2.08
CA GLU A 47 3.95 13.66 3.28
C GLU A 47 3.00 14.78 3.77
N PRO A 48 2.68 14.85 5.08
CA PRO A 48 1.62 15.72 5.61
C PRO A 48 1.87 17.21 5.36
N ASN A 49 3.13 17.63 5.26
CA ASN A 49 3.50 19.02 5.01
C ASN A 49 3.37 19.43 3.52
N ILE A 50 3.14 18.47 2.61
CA ILE A 50 2.92 18.73 1.18
C ILE A 50 1.42 18.75 0.89
N PHE A 51 0.66 17.79 1.44
CA PHE A 51 -0.76 17.65 1.18
C PHE A 51 -1.41 16.77 2.25
N VAL A 52 -2.42 17.29 2.94
CA VAL A 52 -3.21 16.52 3.92
C VAL A 52 -4.49 16.05 3.24
N ASP A 53 -4.57 14.75 2.99
CA ASP A 53 -5.76 14.13 2.41
C ASP A 53 -6.40 13.14 3.37
N THR A 54 -7.62 13.44 3.80
CA THR A 54 -8.38 12.58 4.71
C THR A 54 -9.44 11.74 4.00
N ALA A 55 -9.66 11.94 2.70
CA ALA A 55 -10.68 11.23 1.92
C ALA A 55 -10.16 9.89 1.35
N GLN A 56 -8.84 9.66 1.36
CA GLN A 56 -8.26 8.42 0.87
C GLN A 56 -8.78 7.21 1.67
N THR A 57 -9.09 6.13 0.94
CA THR A 57 -9.52 4.86 1.54
C THR A 57 -8.80 3.70 0.87
N LEU A 58 -8.26 2.80 1.70
CA LEU A 58 -7.55 1.60 1.26
C LEU A 58 -8.01 0.40 2.09
N THR A 59 -8.35 -0.69 1.41
CA THR A 59 -8.53 -2.01 2.02
C THR A 59 -7.39 -2.92 1.57
N MET A 60 -6.75 -3.60 2.52
CA MET A 60 -5.69 -4.57 2.24
C MET A 60 -5.97 -5.89 2.93
N HIS A 61 -6.00 -6.98 2.16
CA HIS A 61 -6.16 -8.30 2.73
C HIS A 61 -5.50 -9.44 1.98
N HIS A 62 -5.07 -10.47 2.71
CA HIS A 62 -4.46 -11.67 2.13
C HIS A 62 -3.22 -11.39 1.26
N ASN A 63 -2.55 -10.25 1.47
CA ASN A 63 -1.28 -9.95 0.82
C ASN A 63 -0.12 -10.53 1.63
N TYR A 64 0.95 -10.89 0.93
CA TYR A 64 2.22 -11.38 1.47
C TYR A 64 3.29 -10.31 1.31
N PHE A 65 4.02 -10.02 2.39
CA PHE A 65 5.15 -9.10 2.40
C PHE A 65 6.40 -9.85 2.88
N ALA A 66 7.46 -9.85 2.07
CA ALA A 66 8.74 -10.45 2.44
C ALA A 66 9.91 -9.55 2.06
N ASN A 67 10.94 -9.57 2.91
CA ASN A 67 12.19 -8.83 2.69
C ASN A 67 11.98 -7.33 2.41
N MET A 68 11.16 -6.68 3.24
CA MET A 68 11.00 -5.23 3.23
C MET A 68 12.09 -4.58 4.09
N GLU A 69 12.90 -3.66 3.54
CA GLU A 69 13.98 -3.02 4.29
C GLU A 69 13.45 -2.18 5.46
N ALA A 70 12.32 -1.48 5.25
CA ALA A 70 11.76 -0.58 6.24
C ALA A 70 10.35 -0.97 6.68
N ARG A 71 9.38 -1.06 5.76
CA ARG A 71 7.95 -1.25 6.12
C ARG A 71 7.20 -2.02 5.04
N GLY A 72 6.29 -2.92 5.42
CA GLY A 72 5.31 -3.44 4.44
C GLY A 72 4.34 -2.36 3.96
N VAL A 73 3.88 -1.49 4.87
CA VAL A 73 2.98 -0.37 4.56
C VAL A 73 3.40 0.87 5.33
N LEU A 74 3.55 1.98 4.62
CA LEU A 74 3.67 3.32 5.18
C LEU A 74 2.35 4.07 4.95
N ALA A 75 1.54 4.18 5.99
CA ALA A 75 0.23 4.84 5.93
C ALA A 75 0.25 6.22 6.59
N ARG A 76 -0.33 7.21 5.92
CA ARG A 76 -0.48 8.60 6.37
C ARG A 76 -1.90 9.05 6.09
N HIS A 77 -2.58 9.55 7.11
CA HIS A 77 -3.97 10.03 7.02
C HIS A 77 -4.91 8.96 6.42
N GLY A 78 -6.08 9.39 5.92
CA GLY A 78 -7.07 8.50 5.31
C GLY A 78 -7.66 7.44 6.25
N LYS A 79 -8.48 6.55 5.67
CA LYS A 79 -9.00 5.36 6.36
C LYS A 79 -8.38 4.11 5.75
N LEU A 80 -7.75 3.31 6.60
CA LEU A 80 -7.08 2.08 6.21
C LEU A 80 -7.73 0.90 6.93
N HIS A 81 -8.15 -0.12 6.17
CA HIS A 81 -8.65 -1.39 6.70
C HIS A 81 -7.69 -2.51 6.31
N VAL A 82 -7.04 -3.13 7.30
CA VAL A 82 -6.02 -4.16 7.11
C VAL A 82 -6.45 -5.42 7.85
N TYR A 83 -6.59 -6.54 7.14
CA TYR A 83 -6.92 -7.82 7.76
C TYR A 83 -6.27 -8.99 7.00
N ASN A 84 -5.87 -10.05 7.70
CA ASN A 84 -5.30 -11.27 7.12
C ASN A 84 -4.12 -11.05 6.14
N ASN A 85 -3.28 -10.03 6.35
CA ASN A 85 -2.01 -9.91 5.61
C ASN A 85 -0.91 -10.63 6.37
N TYR A 86 0.04 -11.24 5.66
CA TYR A 86 1.20 -11.90 6.25
C TYR A 86 2.45 -11.05 6.01
N TYR A 87 3.16 -10.75 7.09
CA TYR A 87 4.43 -10.03 7.07
C TYR A 87 5.48 -10.99 7.65
N GLU A 88 6.46 -11.38 6.84
CA GLU A 88 7.64 -12.16 7.24
C GLU A 88 8.68 -11.29 7.94
#